data_AF-A0A2B7Z6L0-F1
#
_entry.id   AF-A0A2B7Z6L0-F1
#
_cell.length_a   1.000
_cell.length_b   1.000
_cell.length_c   1.000
_cell.angle_alpha   90.00
_cell.angle_beta   90.00
_cell.angle_gamma   90.00
#
_symmetry.space_group_name_H-M   'P 1'
#
loop_
_entity.id
_entity.type
_entity.pdbx_description
1 polymer ?
#
loop_
_entity_poly.entity_id
_entity_poly.type
_entity_poly.pdbx_seq_one_letter_code
_entity_poly.pdbx_strand_id
1 'polypeptide(L)'
;MSSDSYSYGHEMNSIASGVYATLWTPRTIKSGPSAATRFQRILKRATQIPNRGMLSLLRCLKGIVDFDKRFVELKIAIDTTFCGDCAGDVWAITDGCTWHGMSCDDYVTNNPAVFNDSFWAVRYIKAFNRGY
;
A
#
# COMPACT_ATOMS: atom_id res chain seq x y z
N MET A 1 -6.34 6.79 -7.43
CA MET A 1 -6.10 5.98 -6.21
C MET A 1 -7.38 5.21 -5.87
N SER A 2 -7.38 4.31 -4.89
CA SER A 2 -8.61 3.60 -4.53
C SER A 2 -9.63 4.57 -3.94
N SER A 3 -10.92 4.42 -4.29
CA SER A 3 -12.03 5.22 -3.73
C SER A 3 -12.57 4.66 -2.42
N ASP A 4 -12.01 3.55 -1.95
CA ASP A 4 -12.37 2.91 -0.69
C ASP A 4 -11.56 3.56 0.44
N SER A 5 -12.21 4.27 1.36
CA SER A 5 -11.54 4.94 2.48
C SER A 5 -10.84 3.92 3.39
N TYR A 6 -11.35 2.70 3.51
CA TYR A 6 -10.75 1.62 4.32
C TYR A 6 -9.50 0.99 3.68
N SER A 7 -9.05 1.51 2.54
CA SER A 7 -7.87 1.01 1.83
C SER A 7 -6.57 1.73 2.17
N TYR A 8 -6.56 2.72 3.07
CA TYR A 8 -5.34 3.39 3.54
C TYR A 8 -5.57 4.16 4.86
N GLY A 9 -4.48 4.55 5.52
CA GLY A 9 -4.49 5.56 6.59
C GLY A 9 -5.40 5.25 7.79
N HIS A 10 -6.02 6.31 8.31
CA HIS A 10 -6.84 6.28 9.54
C HIS A 10 -7.97 5.24 9.48
N GLU A 11 -8.74 5.24 8.39
CA GLU A 11 -9.87 4.32 8.24
C GLU A 11 -9.44 2.86 8.06
N MET A 12 -8.28 2.60 7.45
CA MET A 12 -7.74 1.25 7.43
C MET A 12 -7.35 0.79 8.84
N ASN A 13 -6.75 1.67 9.64
CA ASN A 13 -6.37 1.35 11.03
C ASN A 13 -7.60 1.10 11.92
N SER A 14 -8.73 1.77 11.65
CA SER A 14 -9.98 1.61 12.42
C SER A 14 -10.61 0.21 12.30
N ILE A 15 -10.29 -0.53 11.22
CA ILE A 15 -10.79 -1.90 10.97
C ILE A 15 -9.73 -3.00 11.23
N ALA A 16 -8.73 -2.70 12.07
CA ALA A 16 -7.59 -3.58 12.37
C ALA A 16 -6.70 -3.89 11.14
N SER A 17 -6.67 -2.96 10.18
CA SER A 17 -5.87 -3.01 8.96
C SER A 17 -6.20 -4.24 8.09
N GLY A 18 -5.26 -4.70 7.26
CA GLY A 18 -5.52 -5.80 6.34
C GLY A 18 -4.27 -6.38 5.71
N VAL A 19 -4.46 -7.16 4.65
CA VAL A 19 -3.37 -7.76 3.87
C VAL A 19 -3.36 -7.12 2.49
N TYR A 20 -2.21 -6.59 2.09
CA TYR A 20 -1.94 -6.25 0.69
C TYR A 20 -1.32 -7.45 -0.01
N ALA A 21 -1.81 -7.74 -1.20
CA ALA A 21 -1.24 -8.78 -2.05
C ALA A 21 -0.89 -8.18 -3.40
N THR A 22 0.31 -8.50 -3.88
CA THR A 22 0.76 -8.16 -5.23
C THR A 22 1.04 -9.44 -5.99
N LEU A 23 0.32 -9.65 -7.08
CA LEU A 23 0.63 -10.67 -8.08
C LEU A 23 1.39 -10.02 -9.21
N TRP A 24 2.56 -10.56 -9.50
CA TRP A 24 3.34 -10.16 -10.66
C TRP A 24 3.54 -11.37 -11.58
N THR A 25 3.28 -11.14 -12.86
CA THR A 25 3.57 -12.03 -13.99
C THR A 25 4.13 -11.19 -15.14
N PRO A 26 4.81 -11.79 -16.13
CA PRO A 26 5.34 -11.06 -17.28
C PRO A 26 4.29 -10.22 -18.05
N ARG A 27 3.00 -10.52 -17.92
CA ARG A 27 1.92 -9.80 -18.64
C ARG A 27 1.00 -8.97 -17.75
N THR A 28 1.12 -9.09 -16.42
CA THR A 28 0.18 -8.42 -15.51
C THR A 28 0.81 -8.21 -14.14
N ILE A 29 0.65 -7.00 -13.61
CA ILE A 29 0.82 -6.70 -12.20
C ILE A 29 -0.57 -6.43 -11.63
N LYS A 30 -0.95 -7.14 -10.57
CA LYS A 30 -2.16 -6.86 -9.82
C LYS A 30 -1.83 -6.55 -8.37
N SER A 31 -2.37 -5.48 -7.81
CA SER A 31 -2.14 -5.09 -6.42
C SER A 31 -3.39 -4.51 -5.76
N GLY A 32 -3.46 -4.58 -4.44
CA GLY A 32 -4.53 -3.97 -3.66
C GLY A 32 -4.72 -4.59 -2.28
N PRO A 33 -5.47 -3.91 -1.41
CA PRO A 33 -5.88 -4.45 -0.12
C PRO A 33 -6.89 -5.58 -0.32
N SER A 34 -6.83 -6.57 0.56
CA SER A 34 -7.88 -7.58 0.72
C SER A 34 -8.60 -7.31 2.04
N ALA A 35 -9.93 -7.16 1.98
CA ALA A 35 -10.75 -6.87 3.16
C ALA A 35 -10.53 -7.92 4.27
N ALA A 36 -10.12 -7.46 5.45
CA ALA A 36 -9.62 -8.27 6.57
C ALA A 36 -10.58 -9.38 7.03
N THR A 37 -11.89 -9.14 6.94
CA THR A 37 -12.92 -10.08 7.41
C THR A 37 -13.05 -11.35 6.56
N ARG A 38 -12.64 -11.35 5.29
CA ARG A 38 -12.66 -12.58 4.45
C ARG A 38 -11.35 -13.35 4.45
N PHE A 39 -10.23 -12.73 4.85
CA PHE A 39 -8.89 -13.30 4.70
C PHE A 39 -8.37 -14.05 5.94
N GLN A 40 -8.89 -13.76 7.15
CA GLN A 40 -8.49 -14.46 8.38
C GLN A 40 -8.71 -15.99 8.32
N ARG A 41 -9.69 -16.45 7.55
CA ARG A 41 -9.95 -17.89 7.33
C ARG A 41 -8.96 -18.55 6.35
N ILE A 42 -8.22 -17.76 5.58
CA ILE A 42 -7.39 -18.20 4.45
C ILE A 42 -5.90 -18.27 4.82
N LEU A 43 -5.41 -17.41 5.72
CA LEU A 43 -4.01 -17.46 6.19
C LEU A 43 -3.68 -18.67 7.06
N LYS A 44 -4.66 -19.23 7.77
CA LYS A 44 -4.49 -20.54 8.43
C LYS A 44 -4.18 -21.67 7.43
N ARG A 45 -4.33 -21.43 6.12
CA ARG A 45 -3.98 -22.33 5.00
C ARG A 45 -2.86 -21.78 4.10
N ALA A 46 -2.15 -20.73 4.49
CA ALA A 46 -1.10 -20.08 3.68
C ALA A 46 0.23 -20.87 3.59
N THR A 47 0.12 -22.18 3.37
CA THR A 47 1.15 -23.04 2.77
C THR A 47 1.00 -23.13 1.24
N GLN A 48 -0.01 -22.48 0.63
CA GLN A 48 -0.26 -22.56 -0.81
C GLN A 48 -0.50 -21.20 -1.48
N ILE A 49 -0.09 -21.13 -2.75
CA ILE A 49 -0.24 -19.99 -3.67
C ILE A 49 -1.70 -19.50 -3.67
N PRO A 50 -1.97 -18.18 -3.59
CA PRO A 50 -3.32 -17.62 -3.66
C PRO A 50 -4.05 -18.09 -4.93
N ASN A 51 -5.26 -18.64 -4.77
CA ASN A 51 -6.02 -19.17 -5.92
C ASN A 51 -6.54 -18.04 -6.83
N ARG A 52 -6.94 -18.38 -8.08
CA ARG A 52 -7.39 -17.39 -9.09
C ARG A 52 -8.56 -16.51 -8.62
N GLY A 53 -9.43 -16.99 -7.73
CA GLY A 53 -10.56 -16.23 -7.20
C GLY A 53 -10.16 -15.12 -6.24
N MET A 54 -9.00 -15.24 -5.57
CA MET A 54 -8.45 -14.21 -4.68
C MET A 54 -7.85 -13.01 -5.45
N LEU A 55 -7.46 -13.24 -6.71
CA LEU A 55 -6.74 -12.29 -7.56
C LEU A 55 -7.66 -11.44 -8.45
N SER A 56 -8.98 -11.62 -8.36
CA SER A 56 -9.98 -10.85 -9.11
C SER A 56 -10.29 -9.49 -8.47
N LEU A 57 -10.04 -9.34 -7.16
CA LEU A 57 -10.29 -8.11 -6.40
C LEU A 57 -9.14 -7.10 -6.49
N LEU A 58 -7.99 -7.52 -7.01
CA LEU A 58 -6.81 -6.67 -7.15
C LEU A 58 -6.95 -5.75 -8.37
N ARG A 59 -6.53 -4.49 -8.21
CA ARG A 59 -6.43 -3.56 -9.33
C ARG A 59 -5.36 -4.07 -10.29
N CYS A 60 -5.65 -4.01 -11.58
CA CYS A 60 -4.91 -4.76 -12.58
C CYS A 60 -4.27 -3.80 -13.58
N LEU A 61 -2.94 -3.76 -13.59
CA LEU A 61 -2.17 -3.17 -14.67
C LEU A 61 -1.93 -4.25 -15.72
N LYS A 62 -2.65 -4.17 -16.84
CA LYS A 62 -2.40 -4.98 -18.03
C LYS A 62 -1.64 -4.15 -19.04
N GLY A 63 -0.47 -4.61 -19.42
CA GLY A 63 0.34 -4.03 -20.48
C GLY A 63 0.35 -4.91 -21.72
N ILE A 64 0.60 -4.30 -22.88
CA ILE A 64 1.03 -5.01 -24.11
C ILE A 64 2.52 -5.37 -24.01
N VAL A 65 3.23 -4.78 -23.06
CA VAL A 65 4.66 -4.97 -22.80
C VAL A 65 4.93 -6.11 -21.83
N ASP A 66 6.11 -6.72 -21.99
CA ASP A 66 6.66 -7.71 -21.06
C ASP A 66 7.21 -7.01 -19.81
N PHE A 67 6.52 -7.17 -18.68
CA PHE A 67 6.87 -6.56 -17.41
C PHE A 67 8.18 -7.09 -16.82
N ASP A 68 8.55 -8.34 -17.10
CA ASP A 68 9.79 -8.93 -16.57
C ASP A 68 11.03 -8.31 -17.22
N LYS A 69 10.87 -7.68 -18.39
CA LYS A 69 11.92 -6.90 -19.07
C LYS A 69 11.99 -5.44 -18.62
N ARG A 70 11.12 -5.00 -17.72
CA ARG A 70 11.04 -3.61 -17.24
C ARG A 70 11.26 -3.51 -15.74
N PHE A 71 10.86 -4.53 -15.01
CA PHE A 71 11.04 -4.65 -13.58
C PHE A 71 11.90 -5.89 -13.32
N VAL A 72 13.10 -5.69 -12.78
CA VAL A 72 14.08 -6.75 -12.55
C VAL A 72 14.52 -6.67 -11.09
N GLU A 73 14.57 -7.80 -10.40
CA GLU A 73 15.12 -7.93 -9.04
C GLU A 73 14.66 -6.84 -8.07
N LEU A 74 13.34 -6.64 -8.00
CA LEU A 74 12.76 -5.63 -7.12
C LEU A 74 13.07 -5.92 -5.64
N LYS A 75 13.33 -4.85 -4.90
CA LYS A 75 13.45 -4.88 -3.44
C LYS A 75 12.17 -4.40 -2.81
N ILE A 76 11.82 -5.00 -1.66
CA ILE A 76 10.71 -4.51 -0.84
C ILE A 76 11.26 -3.35 0.00
N ALA A 77 10.69 -2.16 -0.18
CA ALA A 77 10.95 -0.98 0.63
C ALA A 77 9.70 -0.63 1.44
N ILE A 78 9.89 -0.31 2.72
CA ILE A 78 8.87 0.24 3.60
C ILE A 78 9.48 1.49 4.21
N ASP A 79 8.91 2.64 3.86
CA ASP A 79 9.35 3.93 4.34
C ASP A 79 8.16 4.81 4.73
N THR A 80 8.46 5.83 5.53
CA THR A 80 7.59 6.95 5.82
C THR A 80 8.45 8.20 5.66
N THR A 81 8.15 9.00 4.65
CA THR A 81 8.79 10.29 4.41
C THR A 81 7.79 11.43 4.59
N PHE A 82 8.29 12.64 4.79
CA PHE A 82 7.49 13.84 4.99
C PHE A 82 7.78 14.86 3.89
N CYS A 83 6.74 15.57 3.47
CA CYS A 83 6.82 16.63 2.47
C CYS A 83 7.44 16.12 1.14
N GLY A 84 8.60 16.66 0.76
CA GLY A 84 9.28 16.32 -0.49
C GLY A 84 8.43 16.53 -1.74
N ASP A 85 8.88 15.92 -2.84
CA ASP A 85 8.34 16.12 -4.20
C ASP A 85 6.87 15.73 -4.38
N CYS A 86 6.26 15.06 -3.41
CA CYS A 86 4.86 14.63 -3.50
C CYS A 86 4.01 15.32 -2.46
N ALA A 87 4.20 15.01 -1.18
CA ALA A 87 3.37 15.57 -0.12
C ALA A 87 3.60 17.08 0.07
N GLY A 88 4.84 17.55 -0.13
CA GLY A 88 5.18 18.97 -0.08
C GLY A 88 4.53 19.75 -1.22
N ASP A 89 4.68 19.25 -2.45
CA ASP A 89 4.14 19.88 -3.66
C ASP A 89 2.60 20.02 -3.63
N VAL A 90 1.90 19.08 -3.01
CA VAL A 90 0.44 19.11 -2.92
C VAL A 90 -0.11 19.74 -1.62
N TRP A 91 0.76 20.10 -0.67
CA TRP A 91 0.36 20.58 0.66
C TRP A 91 -0.56 21.80 0.59
N ALA A 92 -0.14 22.82 -0.16
CA ALA A 92 -0.84 24.10 -0.25
C ALA A 92 -2.05 24.10 -1.20
N ILE A 93 -2.28 22.99 -1.91
CA ILE A 93 -3.38 22.85 -2.88
C ILE A 93 -4.41 21.80 -2.46
N THR A 94 -4.08 20.93 -1.50
CA THR A 94 -5.00 19.90 -1.00
C THR A 94 -5.82 20.45 0.16
N ASP A 95 -7.13 20.24 0.10
CA ASP A 95 -8.03 20.63 1.18
C ASP A 95 -7.66 19.93 2.50
N GLY A 96 -7.67 20.70 3.60
CA GLY A 96 -7.40 20.22 4.97
C GLY A 96 -5.99 20.51 5.47
N CYS A 97 -4.94 20.28 4.67
CA CYS A 97 -3.55 20.52 5.10
C CYS A 97 -3.24 22.02 5.30
N THR A 98 -3.84 22.88 4.47
CA THR A 98 -3.67 24.34 4.57
C THR A 98 -4.20 24.95 5.87
N TRP A 99 -5.11 24.27 6.58
CA TRP A 99 -5.57 24.68 7.91
C TRP A 99 -4.47 24.63 8.97
N HIS A 100 -3.42 23.88 8.69
CA HIS A 100 -2.28 23.67 9.58
C HIS A 100 -1.06 24.55 9.24
N GLY A 101 -1.19 25.41 8.22
CA GLY A 101 -0.13 26.29 7.73
C GLY A 101 0.08 26.14 6.23
N MET A 102 0.81 27.08 5.62
CA MET A 102 1.10 27.06 4.19
C MET A 102 2.34 26.23 3.82
N SER A 103 3.19 25.93 4.80
CA SER A 103 4.46 25.21 4.62
C SER A 103 4.38 23.84 5.27
N CYS A 104 4.59 22.79 4.47
CA CYS A 104 4.64 21.41 4.96
C CYS A 104 5.81 21.22 5.93
N ASP A 105 7.00 21.72 5.58
CA ASP A 105 8.21 21.54 6.37
C ASP A 105 8.09 22.22 7.73
N ASP A 106 7.49 23.42 7.79
CA ASP A 106 7.26 24.13 9.04
C ASP A 106 6.28 23.36 9.93
N TYR A 107 5.22 22.79 9.35
CA TYR A 107 4.26 22.02 10.12
C TYR A 107 4.89 20.75 10.69
N VAL A 108 5.59 19.97 9.87
CA VAL A 108 6.24 18.72 10.30
C VAL A 108 7.30 18.98 11.38
N THR A 109 8.13 20.02 11.20
CA THR A 109 9.21 20.36 12.13
C THR A 109 8.67 20.76 13.51
N ASN A 110 7.59 21.53 13.55
CA ASN A 110 7.10 22.13 14.79
C ASN A 110 6.01 21.32 15.51
N ASN A 111 5.48 20.26 14.89
CA ASN A 111 4.36 19.50 15.44
C ASN A 111 4.66 17.99 15.57
N PRO A 112 5.76 17.56 16.21
CA PRO A 112 6.15 16.14 16.23
C PRO A 112 5.08 15.22 16.85
N ALA A 113 4.31 15.72 17.83
CA ALA A 113 3.30 14.94 18.53
C ALA A 113 2.14 14.46 17.65
N VAL A 114 1.87 15.10 16.50
CA VAL A 114 0.76 14.72 15.61
C VAL A 114 1.08 13.45 14.80
N PHE A 115 2.34 13.01 14.79
CA PHE A 115 2.80 11.86 14.02
C PHE A 115 2.89 10.57 14.86
N ASN A 116 2.31 10.53 16.07
CA ASN A 116 2.31 9.34 16.93
C ASN A 116 1.73 8.09 16.24
N ASP A 117 0.77 8.26 15.32
CA ASP A 117 0.16 7.17 14.56
C ASP A 117 0.83 6.92 13.19
N SER A 118 1.95 7.59 12.90
CA SER A 118 2.69 7.45 11.63
C SER A 118 3.74 6.35 11.69
N PHE A 119 3.29 5.09 11.85
CA PHE A 119 4.19 3.93 11.93
C PHE A 119 3.64 2.68 11.21
N TRP A 120 4.51 1.71 10.96
CA TRP A 120 4.16 0.42 10.34
C TRP A 120 4.17 -0.71 11.38
N ALA A 121 3.00 -1.29 11.66
CA ALA A 121 2.86 -2.51 12.47
C ALA A 121 2.79 -3.77 11.58
N VAL A 122 3.96 -4.24 11.10
CA VAL A 122 4.01 -5.36 10.14
C VAL A 122 4.03 -6.71 10.86
N ARG A 123 3.00 -7.54 10.64
CA ARG A 123 2.94 -8.91 11.19
C ARG A 123 3.85 -9.89 10.47
N TYR A 124 3.85 -9.87 9.15
CA TYR A 124 4.72 -10.69 8.31
C TYR A 124 4.78 -10.12 6.91
N ILE A 125 5.89 -10.40 6.22
CA ILE A 125 6.03 -10.21 4.78
C ILE A 125 6.35 -11.59 4.21
N LYS A 126 5.64 -12.00 3.16
CA LYS A 126 5.86 -13.28 2.50
C LYS A 126 5.98 -13.05 1.00
N ALA A 127 7.08 -13.52 0.42
CA ALA A 127 7.29 -13.59 -1.00
C ALA A 127 7.14 -15.03 -1.47
N PHE A 128 6.46 -15.22 -2.59
CA PHE A 128 6.27 -16.53 -3.21
C PHE A 128 6.73 -16.45 -4.65
N ASN A 129 7.53 -17.42 -5.08
CA ASN A 129 7.76 -17.67 -6.50
C ASN A 129 6.85 -18.81 -6.95
N ARG A 130 6.49 -18.82 -8.23
CA ARG A 130 6.07 -20.07 -8.87
C ARG A 130 7.37 -20.81 -9.14
N GLY A 131 7.75 -21.72 -8.23
CA GLY A 131 8.86 -22.63 -8.49
C GLY A 131 8.69 -23.26 -9.88
N TYR A 132 9.78 -23.32 -10.64
CA TYR A 132 9.88 -24.20 -11.80
C TYR A 132 10.11 -25.62 -11.32
#